data_AF-A0A6M0CCD0-F1
#
_entry.id   AF-A0A6M0CCD0-F1
#
_cell.length_a   1.000
_cell.length_b   1.000
_cell.length_c   1.000
_cell.angle_alpha   90.00
_cell.angle_beta   90.00
_cell.angle_gamma   90.00
#
_symmetry.space_group_name_H-M   'P 1'
#
loop_
_entity.id
_entity.type
_entity.pdbx_description
1 polymer ?
#
loop_
_entity_poly.entity_id
_entity_poly.type
_entity_poly.pdbx_seq_one_letter_code
_entity_poly.pdbx_strand_id
1 'polypeptide(L)'
;ASGEIAVFPVVETQQENEVCRRVIAPADITPEVAAEVEAIARTLLTGLNNVIGIFGIELFLTADDKLLVNEIAPRTHNSGHFTLDACETSQFEQHLRAVCGLPLGSTALKSSGAVMVNLLGYEFAEDDYLAQRQQIAKIKNADLWWYGKTEARPGRKLGHVTVLLDGEDASLLKEEAGAIAQTIETLWHSKK
;
A
#
# COMPACT_ATOMS: atom_id res chain seq x y z
N ALA A 1 11.13 -24.18 -7.81
CA ALA A 1 11.38 -22.76 -7.44
C ALA A 1 12.60 -22.71 -6.51
N SER A 2 13.39 -21.64 -6.54
CA SER A 2 14.63 -21.49 -5.75
C SER A 2 14.41 -21.35 -4.23
N GLY A 3 13.16 -21.15 -3.78
CA GLY A 3 12.84 -20.89 -2.37
C GLY A 3 13.18 -19.46 -1.92
N GLU A 4 13.49 -18.57 -2.86
CA GLU A 4 13.80 -17.17 -2.60
C GLU A 4 12.58 -16.43 -2.01
N ILE A 5 12.82 -15.63 -0.97
CA ILE A 5 11.80 -14.81 -0.32
C ILE A 5 12.34 -13.39 -0.19
N ALA A 6 11.63 -12.44 -0.81
CA ALA A 6 11.84 -11.01 -0.66
C ALA A 6 10.63 -10.39 0.06
N VAL A 7 10.89 -9.48 1.01
CA VAL A 7 9.86 -8.85 1.85
C VAL A 7 9.86 -7.35 1.57
N PHE A 8 8.67 -6.80 1.31
CA PHE A 8 8.49 -5.36 1.16
C PHE A 8 8.61 -4.65 2.51
N PRO A 9 8.89 -3.33 2.53
CA PRO A 9 8.78 -2.54 3.74
C PRO A 9 7.43 -2.80 4.43
N VAL A 10 7.45 -2.94 5.77
CA VAL A 10 6.22 -3.04 6.55
C VAL A 10 5.44 -1.75 6.39
N VAL A 11 4.13 -1.84 6.25
CA VAL A 11 3.25 -0.68 6.04
C VAL A 11 2.18 -0.60 7.12
N GLU A 12 1.82 0.63 7.50
CA GLU A 12 0.63 0.89 8.31
C GLU A 12 -0.58 1.04 7.37
N THR A 13 -1.65 0.29 7.63
CA THR A 13 -2.92 0.44 6.91
C THR A 13 -3.97 1.08 7.80
N GLN A 14 -4.64 2.11 7.30
CA GLN A 14 -5.77 2.74 8.00
C GLN A 14 -7.08 2.32 7.30
N GLN A 15 -7.92 1.60 8.04
CA GLN A 15 -9.18 1.05 7.57
C GLN A 15 -10.34 1.93 8.08
N GLU A 16 -11.32 2.21 7.24
CA GLU A 16 -12.56 2.90 7.62
C GLU A 16 -13.74 2.18 6.98
N ASN A 17 -14.77 1.86 7.77
CA ASN A 17 -15.94 1.10 7.33
C ASN A 17 -15.55 -0.18 6.56
N GLU A 18 -14.59 -0.94 7.11
CA GLU A 18 -14.07 -2.20 6.53
C GLU A 18 -13.35 -2.02 5.18
N VAL A 19 -12.97 -0.80 4.81
CA VAL A 19 -12.23 -0.50 3.58
C VAL A 19 -10.92 0.20 3.87
N CYS A 20 -9.83 -0.31 3.26
CA CYS A 20 -8.51 0.31 3.37
C CYS A 20 -8.56 1.69 2.72
N ARG A 21 -8.44 2.73 3.54
CA ARG A 21 -8.49 4.12 3.13
C ARG A 21 -7.10 4.62 2.75
N ARG A 22 -6.11 4.33 3.60
CA ARG A 22 -4.74 4.83 3.46
C ARG A 22 -3.73 3.72 3.75
N VAL A 23 -2.55 3.84 3.18
CA VAL A 23 -1.37 3.03 3.46
C VAL A 23 -0.19 3.96 3.62
N ILE A 24 0.59 3.78 4.69
CA ILE A 24 1.79 4.57 4.96
C ILE A 24 2.98 3.63 4.99
N ALA A 25 4.02 3.95 4.21
CA ALA A 25 5.24 3.18 4.08
C ALA A 25 6.47 4.06 4.33
N PRO A 26 7.45 3.63 5.14
CA PRO A 26 7.36 2.49 6.05
C PRO A 26 6.37 2.74 7.20
N ALA A 27 5.95 1.68 7.88
CA ALA A 27 5.25 1.77 9.15
C ALA A 27 6.15 2.41 10.22
N ASP A 28 5.55 3.25 11.07
CA ASP A 28 6.23 3.84 12.23
C ASP A 28 6.24 2.84 13.40
N ILE A 29 7.19 1.90 13.34
CA ILE A 29 7.37 0.80 14.28
C ILE A 29 8.86 0.64 14.62
N THR A 30 9.17 -0.01 15.74
CA THR A 30 10.56 -0.26 16.11
C THR A 30 11.21 -1.29 15.19
N PRO A 31 12.56 -1.29 15.07
CA PRO A 31 13.28 -2.30 14.31
C PRO A 31 12.99 -3.74 14.77
N GLU A 32 12.74 -3.95 16.07
CA GLU A 32 12.42 -5.25 16.64
C GLU A 32 11.06 -5.76 16.13
N VAL A 33 10.03 -4.90 16.14
CA VAL A 33 8.71 -5.24 15.59
C VAL A 33 8.81 -5.52 14.09
N ALA A 34 9.57 -4.71 13.34
CA ALA A 34 9.77 -4.93 11.91
C ALA A 34 10.44 -6.30 11.62
N ALA A 35 11.46 -6.66 12.42
CA ALA A 35 12.12 -7.96 12.31
C ALA A 35 11.19 -9.12 12.66
N GLU A 36 10.31 -8.97 13.66
CA GLU A 36 9.32 -9.98 14.01
C GLU A 36 8.26 -10.15 12.91
N VAL A 37 7.78 -9.07 12.28
CA VAL A 37 6.89 -9.14 11.12
C VAL A 37 7.55 -9.94 9.99
N GLU A 38 8.83 -9.69 9.68
CA GLU A 38 9.56 -10.43 8.66
C GLU A 38 9.70 -11.92 9.03
N ALA A 39 9.99 -12.23 10.29
CA ALA A 39 10.10 -13.60 10.78
C ALA A 39 8.75 -14.34 10.68
N ILE A 40 7.64 -13.69 11.01
CA ILE A 40 6.28 -14.23 10.83
C ILE A 40 6.03 -14.53 9.36
N ALA A 41 6.30 -13.57 8.46
CA ALA A 41 6.09 -13.76 7.02
C ALA A 41 6.89 -14.94 6.48
N ARG A 42 8.18 -15.05 6.83
CA ARG A 42 9.04 -16.17 6.43
C ARG A 42 8.54 -17.50 6.99
N THR A 43 8.13 -17.54 8.25
CA THR A 43 7.58 -18.75 8.89
C THR A 43 6.30 -19.22 8.20
N LEU A 44 5.38 -18.31 7.89
CA LEU A 44 4.16 -18.62 7.17
C LEU A 44 4.45 -19.17 5.77
N LEU A 45 5.31 -18.49 4.99
CA LEU A 45 5.61 -18.91 3.61
C LEU A 45 6.39 -20.22 3.53
N THR A 46 7.26 -20.50 4.51
CA THR A 46 8.01 -21.77 4.57
C THR A 46 7.17 -22.92 5.13
N GLY A 47 6.21 -22.64 6.00
CA GLY A 47 5.28 -23.64 6.53
C GLY A 47 4.18 -24.04 5.54
N LEU A 48 3.84 -23.15 4.60
CA LEU A 48 2.91 -23.46 3.51
C LEU A 48 3.65 -24.21 2.39
N ASN A 49 3.36 -25.50 2.26
CA ASN A 49 4.02 -26.34 1.24
C ASN A 49 3.80 -25.79 -0.18
N ASN A 50 4.89 -25.55 -0.90
CA ASN A 50 4.94 -25.22 -2.33
C ASN A 50 4.20 -23.94 -2.75
N VAL A 51 4.24 -22.89 -1.93
CA VAL A 51 3.72 -21.57 -2.33
C VAL A 51 4.67 -20.85 -3.29
N ILE A 52 4.09 -20.25 -4.33
CA ILE A 52 4.79 -19.43 -5.33
C ILE A 52 3.90 -18.23 -5.64
N GLY A 53 4.47 -17.03 -5.62
CA GLY A 53 3.75 -15.80 -5.98
C GLY A 53 3.97 -14.71 -4.95
N ILE A 54 2.93 -13.91 -4.71
CA ILE A 54 2.95 -12.81 -3.76
C ILE A 54 1.82 -12.97 -2.76
N PHE A 55 2.07 -12.55 -1.52
CA PHE A 55 1.17 -12.74 -0.39
C PHE A 55 1.04 -11.42 0.36
N GLY A 56 -0.19 -10.94 0.51
CA GLY A 56 -0.53 -9.94 1.52
C GLY A 56 -0.73 -10.65 2.86
N ILE A 57 -0.07 -10.17 3.92
CA ILE A 57 -0.24 -10.69 5.28
C ILE A 57 -0.65 -9.50 6.13
N GLU A 58 -1.87 -9.52 6.66
CA GLU A 58 -2.34 -8.46 7.55
C GLU A 58 -2.12 -8.87 9.00
N LEU A 59 -1.57 -7.94 9.78
CA LEU A 59 -1.28 -8.14 11.20
C LEU A 59 -1.95 -7.04 12.03
N PHE A 60 -2.27 -7.36 13.27
CA PHE A 60 -2.51 -6.38 14.32
C PHE A 60 -1.26 -6.27 15.19
N LEU A 61 -0.82 -5.03 15.43
CA LEU A 61 0.15 -4.69 16.46
C LEU A 61 -0.61 -4.14 17.67
N THR A 62 -0.47 -4.78 18.82
CA THR A 62 -1.12 -4.35 20.07
C THR A 62 -0.29 -3.27 20.77
N ALA A 63 -0.88 -2.61 21.77
CA ALA A 63 -0.19 -1.59 22.57
C ALA A 63 0.94 -2.14 23.47
N ASP A 64 1.01 -3.47 23.65
CA ASP A 64 2.09 -4.18 24.33
C ASP A 64 3.06 -4.87 23.36
N ASP A 65 3.17 -4.34 22.12
CA ASP A 65 4.06 -4.78 21.05
C ASP A 65 3.89 -6.26 20.63
N LYS A 66 2.70 -6.83 20.76
CA LYS A 66 2.40 -8.17 20.25
C LYS A 66 1.85 -8.11 18.84
N LEU A 67 2.38 -8.99 17.99
CA LEU A 67 1.90 -9.18 16.63
C LEU A 67 0.92 -10.35 16.56
N LEU A 68 -0.25 -10.10 15.96
CA LEU A 68 -1.29 -11.10 15.71
C LEU A 68 -1.58 -11.17 14.22
N VAL A 69 -1.48 -12.34 13.61
CA VAL A 69 -1.85 -12.53 12.20
C VAL A 69 -3.38 -12.48 12.09
N ASN A 70 -3.90 -11.57 11.28
CA ASN A 70 -5.33 -11.43 11.03
C ASN A 70 -5.76 -12.25 9.80
N GLU A 71 -5.17 -11.97 8.64
CA GLU A 71 -5.52 -12.64 7.39
C GLU A 71 -4.33 -12.76 6.43
N ILE A 72 -4.46 -13.67 5.45
CA ILE A 72 -3.48 -13.89 4.39
C ILE A 72 -4.19 -13.90 3.04
N ALA A 73 -3.71 -13.07 2.11
CA ALA A 73 -4.19 -12.99 0.74
C ALA A 73 -3.11 -13.50 -0.23
N PRO A 74 -3.27 -14.69 -0.85
CA PRO A 74 -2.29 -15.30 -1.77
C PRO A 74 -2.35 -14.67 -3.18
N ARG A 75 -2.28 -13.35 -3.25
CA ARG A 75 -2.34 -12.53 -4.46
C ARG A 75 -1.77 -11.15 -4.19
N THR A 76 -1.63 -10.34 -5.25
CA THR A 76 -1.39 -8.91 -5.09
C THR A 76 -2.46 -8.29 -4.19
N HIS A 77 -2.04 -7.41 -3.30
CA HIS A 77 -2.87 -6.83 -2.26
C HIS A 77 -3.02 -5.32 -2.44
N ASN A 78 -4.15 -4.79 -1.99
CA ASN A 78 -4.45 -3.36 -2.08
C ASN A 78 -3.44 -2.53 -1.29
N SER A 79 -3.03 -3.02 -0.12
CA SER A 79 -1.99 -2.36 0.69
C SER A 79 -0.61 -2.39 0.04
N GLY A 80 -0.41 -3.16 -1.03
CA GLY A 80 0.83 -3.18 -1.80
C GLY A 80 0.82 -2.27 -3.04
N HIS A 81 -0.26 -1.55 -3.35
CA HIS A 81 -0.32 -0.79 -4.61
C HIS A 81 0.72 0.34 -4.67
N PHE A 82 1.08 0.93 -3.52
CA PHE A 82 2.16 1.91 -3.40
C PHE A 82 3.49 1.45 -4.05
N THR A 83 3.74 0.14 -4.08
CA THR A 83 4.98 -0.44 -4.65
C THR A 83 5.15 -0.18 -6.15
N LEU A 84 4.07 0.16 -6.88
CA LEU A 84 4.15 0.57 -8.29
C LEU A 84 5.08 1.78 -8.45
N ASP A 85 4.93 2.75 -7.57
CA ASP A 85 5.59 4.04 -7.67
C ASP A 85 6.78 4.11 -6.71
N ALA A 86 6.60 3.62 -5.47
CA ALA A 86 7.52 3.83 -4.36
C ALA A 86 8.63 2.76 -4.20
N CYS A 87 8.49 1.57 -4.78
CA CYS A 87 9.49 0.49 -4.63
C CYS A 87 10.23 0.22 -5.93
N GLU A 88 11.50 -0.20 -5.84
CA GLU A 88 12.34 -0.56 -7.00
C GLU A 88 11.68 -1.62 -7.89
N THR A 89 10.98 -2.58 -7.27
CA THR A 89 10.18 -3.58 -7.96
C THR A 89 8.75 -3.58 -7.43
N SER A 90 7.75 -3.46 -8.30
CA SER A 90 6.35 -3.51 -7.87
C SER A 90 5.91 -4.91 -7.44
N GLN A 91 4.87 -5.00 -6.60
CA GLN A 91 4.26 -6.28 -6.23
C GLN A 91 3.79 -7.09 -7.45
N PHE A 92 3.37 -6.41 -8.52
CA PHE A 92 2.89 -7.07 -9.74
C PHE A 92 4.06 -7.70 -10.50
N GLU A 93 5.17 -6.97 -10.60
CA GLU A 93 6.40 -7.44 -11.22
C GLU A 93 7.06 -8.55 -10.38
N GLN A 94 7.04 -8.44 -9.05
CA GLN A 94 7.47 -9.51 -8.15
C GLN A 94 6.63 -10.78 -8.31
N HIS A 95 5.30 -10.63 -8.39
CA HIS A 95 4.42 -11.76 -8.62
C HIS A 95 4.78 -12.47 -9.93
N LEU A 96 4.96 -11.70 -11.02
CA LEU A 96 5.35 -12.23 -12.32
C LEU A 96 6.70 -12.95 -12.26
N ARG A 97 7.72 -12.36 -11.64
CA ARG A 97 9.03 -13.00 -11.45
C ARG A 97 8.91 -14.33 -10.73
N ALA A 98 8.19 -14.34 -9.60
CA ALA A 98 8.00 -15.53 -8.79
C ALA A 98 7.35 -16.66 -9.58
N VAL A 99 6.24 -16.39 -10.29
CA VAL A 99 5.52 -17.43 -11.04
C VAL A 99 6.27 -17.89 -12.29
N CYS A 100 7.11 -17.03 -12.89
CA CYS A 100 7.97 -17.38 -14.02
C CYS A 100 9.30 -18.02 -13.61
N GLY A 101 9.60 -18.14 -12.32
CA GLY A 101 10.87 -18.68 -11.84
C GLY A 101 12.08 -17.78 -12.15
N LEU A 102 11.87 -16.48 -12.30
CA LEU A 102 12.93 -15.48 -12.45
C LEU A 102 13.46 -15.09 -11.05
N PRO A 103 14.72 -14.61 -10.94
CA PRO A 103 15.24 -14.03 -9.69
C PRO A 103 14.32 -12.89 -9.21
N LEU A 104 14.05 -12.80 -7.91
CA LEU A 104 13.23 -11.71 -7.38
C LEU A 104 13.97 -10.37 -7.51
N GLY A 105 13.19 -9.30 -7.70
CA GLY A 105 13.72 -7.94 -7.71
C GLY A 105 13.90 -7.40 -6.28
N SER A 106 14.61 -6.28 -6.17
CA SER A 106 14.74 -5.54 -4.91
C SER A 106 13.40 -4.91 -4.51
N THR A 107 13.06 -5.01 -3.23
CA THR A 107 11.83 -4.46 -2.63
C THR A 107 12.05 -3.10 -1.98
N ALA A 108 13.25 -2.53 -2.09
CA ALA A 108 13.62 -1.27 -1.45
C ALA A 108 12.74 -0.10 -1.90
N LEU A 109 12.49 0.84 -0.98
CA LEU A 109 11.87 2.12 -1.32
C LEU A 109 12.83 2.98 -2.16
N LYS A 110 12.28 3.73 -3.12
CA LYS A 110 13.01 4.73 -3.92
C LYS A 110 13.09 6.11 -3.24
N SER A 111 12.33 6.31 -2.17
CA SER A 111 12.15 7.56 -1.42
C SER A 111 12.20 7.28 0.09
N SER A 112 12.23 8.33 0.92
CA SER A 112 12.22 8.19 2.38
C SER A 112 10.93 7.53 2.89
N GLY A 113 9.82 7.75 2.19
CA GLY A 113 8.55 7.09 2.44
C GLY A 113 7.56 7.30 1.32
N ALA A 114 6.35 6.78 1.50
CA ALA A 114 5.22 6.97 0.61
C ALA A 114 3.90 6.91 1.38
N VAL A 115 2.91 7.65 0.89
CA VAL A 115 1.52 7.50 1.33
C VAL A 115 0.64 7.18 0.15
N MET A 116 -0.18 6.14 0.27
CA MET A 116 -1.15 5.75 -0.73
C MET A 116 -2.56 5.96 -0.20
N VAL A 117 -3.40 6.63 -0.97
CA VAL A 117 -4.81 6.90 -0.64
C VAL A 117 -5.71 6.24 -1.68
N ASN A 118 -6.68 5.45 -1.22
CA ASN A 118 -7.69 4.90 -2.12
C ASN A 118 -8.74 5.96 -2.49
N LEU A 119 -9.00 6.08 -3.80
CA LEU A 119 -10.05 6.93 -4.34
C LEU A 119 -11.33 6.11 -4.42
N LEU A 120 -12.11 6.18 -3.35
CA LEU A 120 -13.38 5.45 -3.20
C LEU A 120 -14.54 6.28 -3.73
N GLY A 121 -15.47 5.63 -4.44
CA GLY A 121 -16.78 6.22 -4.70
C GLY A 121 -17.46 6.56 -3.38
N TYR A 122 -18.06 7.75 -3.30
CA TYR A 122 -18.75 8.27 -2.12
C TYR A 122 -20.23 8.58 -2.37
N GLU A 123 -20.67 8.44 -3.61
CA GLU A 123 -22.05 8.63 -4.06
C GLU A 123 -22.38 7.62 -5.15
N PHE A 124 -23.67 7.50 -5.48
CA PHE A 124 -24.11 6.77 -6.66
C PHE A 124 -24.16 7.74 -7.84
N ALA A 125 -23.24 7.58 -8.79
CA ALA A 125 -23.13 8.45 -9.96
C ALA A 125 -22.45 7.73 -11.13
N GLU A 126 -22.69 8.21 -12.35
CA GLU A 126 -21.84 7.91 -13.51
C GLU A 126 -20.90 9.09 -13.74
N ASP A 127 -19.78 9.10 -13.01
CA ASP A 127 -18.80 10.19 -13.03
C ASP A 127 -17.38 9.60 -13.01
N ASP A 128 -16.49 10.18 -13.81
CA ASP A 128 -15.07 9.83 -13.85
C ASP A 128 -14.22 10.69 -12.90
N TYR A 129 -14.85 11.63 -12.18
CA TYR A 129 -14.23 12.55 -11.22
C TYR A 129 -13.05 13.34 -11.81
N LEU A 130 -13.12 13.69 -13.11
CA LEU A 130 -12.00 14.31 -13.82
C LEU A 130 -11.41 15.53 -13.11
N ALA A 131 -12.25 16.40 -12.53
CA ALA A 131 -11.76 17.61 -11.88
C ALA A 131 -11.00 17.32 -10.59
N GLN A 132 -11.50 16.40 -9.75
CA GLN A 132 -10.82 15.94 -8.55
C GLN A 132 -9.50 15.25 -8.92
N ARG A 133 -9.51 14.38 -9.94
CA ARG A 133 -8.29 13.73 -10.46
C ARG A 133 -7.26 14.76 -10.94
N GLN A 134 -7.69 15.79 -11.65
CA GLN A 134 -6.79 16.87 -12.11
C GLN A 134 -6.22 17.71 -10.96
N GLN A 135 -6.94 17.89 -9.85
CA GLN A 135 -6.41 18.57 -8.67
C GLN A 135 -5.40 17.70 -7.92
N ILE A 136 -5.72 16.42 -7.71
CA ILE A 136 -4.83 15.45 -7.05
C ILE A 136 -3.54 15.27 -7.84
N ALA A 137 -3.62 15.17 -9.17
CA ALA A 137 -2.45 15.02 -10.04
C ALA A 137 -1.50 16.24 -10.04
N LYS A 138 -1.88 17.37 -9.44
CA LYS A 138 -1.01 18.54 -9.25
C LYS A 138 -0.21 18.49 -7.96
N ILE A 139 -0.50 17.55 -7.06
CA ILE A 139 0.29 17.35 -5.85
C ILE A 139 1.70 16.91 -6.26
N LYS A 140 2.72 17.53 -5.67
CA LYS A 140 4.12 17.18 -5.93
C LYS A 140 4.34 15.69 -5.58
N ASN A 141 5.07 14.98 -6.44
CA ASN A 141 5.41 13.56 -6.27
C ASN A 141 4.19 12.62 -6.22
N ALA A 142 3.05 13.03 -6.76
CA ALA A 142 1.84 12.21 -6.79
C ALA A 142 1.70 11.43 -8.10
N ASP A 143 1.51 10.12 -7.98
CA ASP A 143 1.21 9.20 -9.07
C ASP A 143 -0.23 8.69 -8.93
N LEU A 144 -1.10 9.11 -9.86
CA LEU A 144 -2.52 8.76 -9.86
C LEU A 144 -2.80 7.58 -10.79
N TRP A 145 -3.37 6.52 -10.21
CA TRP A 145 -3.81 5.32 -10.92
C TRP A 145 -5.34 5.28 -10.99
N TRP A 146 -5.88 5.48 -12.19
CA TRP A 146 -7.32 5.41 -12.45
C TRP A 146 -7.70 4.08 -13.09
N TYR A 147 -8.71 3.39 -12.54
CA TYR A 147 -9.09 2.06 -13.03
C TYR A 147 -10.08 2.08 -14.20
N GLY A 148 -10.45 3.25 -14.72
CA GLY A 148 -11.38 3.38 -15.84
C GLY A 148 -12.83 2.97 -15.51
N LYS A 149 -13.20 2.94 -14.23
CA LYS A 149 -14.56 2.63 -13.78
C LYS A 149 -15.40 3.91 -13.82
N THR A 150 -16.49 3.91 -14.58
CA THR A 150 -17.37 5.08 -14.74
C THR A 150 -18.53 5.12 -13.74
N GLU A 151 -18.91 3.98 -13.19
CA GLU A 151 -19.98 3.89 -12.19
C GLU A 151 -19.38 3.98 -10.78
N ALA A 152 -19.69 5.08 -10.09
CA ALA A 152 -19.39 5.29 -8.68
C ALA A 152 -20.50 4.71 -7.79
N ARG A 153 -20.09 4.09 -6.69
CA ARG A 153 -20.96 3.74 -5.57
C ARG A 153 -20.16 3.82 -4.28
N PRO A 154 -20.79 4.10 -3.12
CA PRO A 154 -20.12 4.13 -1.84
C PRO A 154 -19.21 2.90 -1.62
N GLY A 155 -17.94 3.15 -1.30
CA GLY A 155 -16.92 2.13 -1.02
C GLY A 155 -16.30 1.44 -2.25
N ARG A 156 -16.78 1.69 -3.48
CA ARG A 156 -16.16 1.12 -4.68
C ARG A 156 -14.80 1.77 -4.92
N LYS A 157 -13.75 0.97 -5.02
CA LYS A 157 -12.41 1.43 -5.41
C LYS A 157 -12.39 1.84 -6.88
N LEU A 158 -12.25 3.13 -7.15
CA LEU A 158 -12.23 3.71 -8.49
C LEU A 158 -10.80 4.00 -8.98
N GLY A 159 -9.89 4.25 -8.05
CA GLY A 159 -8.46 4.42 -8.29
C GLY A 159 -7.68 4.45 -6.98
N HIS A 160 -6.40 4.76 -7.07
CA HIS A 160 -5.58 5.16 -5.94
C HIS A 160 -4.60 6.25 -6.38
N VAL A 161 -4.02 6.94 -5.41
CA VAL A 161 -2.88 7.82 -5.62
C VAL A 161 -1.80 7.44 -4.64
N THR A 162 -0.55 7.41 -5.11
CA THR A 162 0.64 7.28 -4.29
C THR A 162 1.37 8.61 -4.29
N VAL A 163 1.81 9.10 -3.13
CA VAL A 163 2.68 10.27 -3.03
C VAL A 163 3.99 9.87 -2.37
N LEU A 164 5.11 10.13 -3.05
CA LEU A 164 6.44 9.88 -2.50
C LEU A 164 6.84 11.02 -1.55
N LEU A 165 7.36 10.62 -0.39
CA LEU A 165 7.81 11.53 0.68
C LEU A 165 9.32 11.71 0.58
N ASP A 166 9.75 12.98 0.61
CA ASP A 166 11.16 13.38 0.51
C ASP A 166 11.72 13.81 1.88
N GLY A 167 10.98 13.60 2.98
CA GLY A 167 11.40 14.00 4.31
C GLY A 167 12.76 13.42 4.72
N GLU A 168 13.67 14.27 5.16
CA GLU A 168 14.99 13.85 5.70
C GLU A 168 14.88 13.33 7.14
N ASP A 169 13.88 13.81 7.88
CA ASP A 169 13.63 13.40 9.26
C ASP A 169 12.58 12.29 9.31
N ALA A 170 13.04 11.08 9.61
CA ALA A 170 12.20 9.89 9.75
C ALA A 170 11.08 10.08 10.79
N SER A 171 11.29 10.91 11.81
CA SER A 171 10.29 11.16 12.87
C SER A 171 9.09 11.98 12.39
N LEU A 172 9.24 12.72 11.28
CA LEU A 172 8.17 13.55 10.72
C LEU A 172 7.42 12.88 9.56
N LEU A 173 7.94 11.76 9.02
CA LEU A 173 7.37 11.10 7.85
C LEU A 173 5.90 10.70 8.06
N LYS A 174 5.54 10.23 9.26
CA LYS A 174 4.16 9.84 9.57
C LYS A 174 3.22 11.04 9.60
N GLU A 175 3.66 12.17 10.16
CA GLU A 175 2.87 13.40 10.19
C GLU A 175 2.70 13.96 8.77
N GLU A 176 3.78 14.01 7.99
CA GLU A 176 3.77 14.42 6.58
C GLU A 176 2.81 13.56 5.75
N ALA A 177 2.92 12.23 5.88
CA ALA A 177 2.02 11.27 5.24
C ALA A 177 0.55 11.53 5.60
N GLY A 178 0.28 11.78 6.88
CA GLY A 178 -1.06 12.10 7.38
C GLY A 178 -1.62 13.39 6.78
N ALA A 179 -0.81 14.45 6.71
CA ALA A 179 -1.21 15.75 6.16
C ALA A 179 -1.49 15.67 4.65
N ILE A 180 -0.64 14.95 3.89
CA ILE A 180 -0.84 14.71 2.46
C ILE A 180 -2.10 13.88 2.23
N ALA A 181 -2.29 12.79 2.99
CA ALA A 181 -3.50 11.99 2.88
C ALA A 181 -4.76 12.81 3.12
N GLN A 182 -4.77 13.64 4.17
CA GLN A 182 -5.89 14.52 4.48
C GLN A 182 -6.17 15.53 3.35
N THR A 183 -5.11 16.07 2.73
CA THR A 183 -5.22 16.96 1.58
C THR A 183 -5.88 16.26 0.39
N ILE A 184 -5.41 15.06 0.03
CA ILE A 184 -5.96 14.26 -1.06
C ILE A 184 -7.44 13.96 -0.82
N GLU A 185 -7.79 13.54 0.39
CA GLU A 185 -9.18 13.21 0.73
C GLU A 185 -10.09 14.43 0.68
N THR A 186 -9.59 15.59 1.11
CA THR A 186 -10.33 16.86 1.01
C THR A 186 -10.59 17.24 -0.44
N LEU A 187 -9.58 17.10 -1.32
CA LEU A 187 -9.75 17.34 -2.76
C LEU A 187 -10.71 16.32 -3.39
N TRP A 188 -10.62 15.05 -2.99
CA TRP A 188 -11.48 13.99 -3.52
C TRP A 188 -12.96 14.19 -3.17
N HIS A 189 -13.24 14.67 -1.96
CA HIS A 189 -14.60 14.94 -1.49
C HIS A 189 -15.07 16.38 -1.71
N SER A 190 -14.26 17.22 -2.35
CA SER A 190 -14.67 18.58 -2.68
C SER A 190 -15.77 18.54 -3.75
N LYS A 191 -17.02 18.86 -3.37
CA LYS A 191 -18.09 19.08 -4.34
C LYS A 191 -17.78 20.36 -5.12
N LYS A 192 -17.98 20.30 -6.45
CA LYS A 192 -18.06 21.51 -7.27
C LYS A 192 -19.30 22.34 -6.92
#